data_AF-A0AAE3YLR0-F1
#
_entry.id   AF-A0AAE3YLR0-F1
#
_cell.length_a   1.000
_cell.length_b   1.000
_cell.length_c   1.000
_cell.angle_alpha   90.00
_cell.angle_beta   90.00
_cell.angle_gamma   90.00
#
_symmetry.space_group_name_H-M   'P 1'
#
loop_
_entity.id
_entity.type
_entity.pdbx_description
1 polymer ?
#
loop_
_entity_poly.entity_id
_entity_poly.type
_entity_poly.pdbx_seq_one_letter_code
_entity_poly.pdbx_strand_id
1 'polypeptide(L)'
;MRIVREAPVAIVAAVESRITAAEIDLQTIGEIGQAISALGTVISALALLGVMRSLQFQQRQTRASEEEVVRAMRNDLMLVALENPGFLPLWGFRSSLSAGEMTQHAYLGMVFGYFESALRNGRMAELELERMLSNMFRMDVVREFWMEARMVYIESGDASAVSLARIAERHYRNVAELAEIEASPVGPVRPPISADLEFDTLDVAGLLPVPGKRRRRVLSTCLHLLRISIWLATRARVRRDRRRRPSREGS
;
A
#
# COMPACT_ATOMS: atom_id res chain seq x y z
N MET A 1 25.10 -70.11 -63.45
CA MET A 1 24.24 -70.04 -62.24
C MET A 1 24.96 -69.25 -61.15
N ARG A 2 24.79 -67.92 -61.09
CA ARG A 2 25.42 -67.06 -60.06
C ARG A 2 24.67 -65.73 -59.94
N ILE A 3 23.34 -65.77 -59.76
CA ILE A 3 22.51 -64.54 -59.72
C ILE A 3 21.54 -64.47 -58.52
N VAL A 4 21.42 -65.50 -57.67
CA VAL A 4 20.27 -65.57 -56.72
C VAL A 4 20.64 -65.34 -55.23
N ARG A 5 21.88 -64.93 -54.87
CA ARG A 5 22.28 -64.81 -53.45
C ARG A 5 22.47 -63.39 -52.88
N GLU A 6 22.33 -62.33 -53.67
CA GLU A 6 22.61 -60.95 -53.18
C GLU A 6 21.37 -60.13 -52.79
N ALA A 7 20.17 -60.58 -53.16
CA ALA A 7 18.92 -59.89 -52.83
C ALA A 7 18.64 -59.70 -51.31
N PRO A 8 18.95 -60.65 -50.40
CA PRO A 8 18.58 -60.48 -48.99
C PRO A 8 19.44 -59.45 -48.25
N VAL A 9 20.69 -59.24 -48.66
CA VAL A 9 21.61 -58.29 -48.01
C VAL A 9 21.21 -56.85 -48.33
N ALA A 10 20.77 -56.57 -49.55
CA ALA A 10 20.32 -55.25 -49.96
C ALA A 10 19.02 -54.83 -49.24
N ILE A 11 18.11 -55.78 -48.99
CA ILE A 11 16.84 -55.52 -48.29
C ILE A 11 17.10 -55.23 -46.81
N VAL A 12 17.98 -55.99 -46.15
CA VAL A 12 18.33 -55.76 -44.73
C VAL A 12 19.01 -54.40 -44.54
N ALA A 13 19.95 -54.03 -45.41
CA ALA A 13 20.60 -52.71 -45.37
C ALA A 13 19.61 -51.55 -45.64
N ALA A 14 18.63 -51.76 -46.54
CA ALA A 14 17.58 -50.78 -46.81
C ALA A 14 16.61 -50.61 -45.62
N VAL A 15 16.36 -51.67 -44.86
CA VAL A 15 15.52 -51.62 -43.65
C VAL A 15 16.28 -50.96 -42.49
N GLU A 16 17.54 -51.32 -42.24
CA GLU A 16 18.37 -50.69 -41.19
C GLU A 16 18.57 -49.19 -41.43
N SER A 17 18.79 -48.78 -42.68
CA SER A 17 18.92 -47.35 -43.03
C SER A 17 17.63 -46.55 -42.83
N ARG A 18 16.45 -47.16 -42.97
CA ARG A 18 15.16 -46.51 -42.70
C ARG A 18 14.82 -46.45 -41.22
N ILE A 19 15.18 -47.47 -40.45
CA ILE A 19 15.01 -47.48 -38.99
C ILE A 19 15.89 -46.40 -38.36
N THR A 20 17.16 -46.30 -38.76
CA THR A 20 18.07 -45.26 -38.27
C THR A 20 17.62 -43.84 -38.67
N ALA A 21 17.10 -43.65 -39.89
CA ALA A 21 16.53 -42.37 -40.29
C ALA A 21 15.28 -41.98 -39.46
N ALA A 22 14.40 -42.94 -39.16
CA ALA A 22 13.21 -42.71 -38.33
C ALA A 22 13.57 -42.46 -36.85
N GLU A 23 14.64 -43.08 -36.35
CA GLU A 23 15.13 -42.88 -34.99
C GLU A 23 15.74 -41.48 -34.78
N ILE A 24 16.47 -40.97 -35.78
CA ILE A 24 16.99 -39.59 -35.80
C ILE A 24 15.85 -38.56 -35.86
N ASP A 25 14.77 -38.86 -36.61
CA ASP A 25 13.59 -38.01 -36.69
C ASP A 25 12.80 -37.99 -35.37
N LEU A 26 12.63 -39.15 -34.73
CA LEU A 26 12.05 -39.28 -33.38
C LEU A 26 12.86 -38.54 -32.31
N GLN A 27 14.19 -38.56 -32.39
CA GLN A 27 15.06 -37.78 -31.51
C GLN A 27 14.83 -36.28 -31.69
N THR A 28 14.73 -35.82 -32.95
CA THR A 28 14.51 -34.40 -33.27
C THR A 28 13.13 -33.92 -32.81
N ILE A 29 12.09 -34.74 -32.97
CA ILE A 29 10.74 -34.49 -32.46
C ILE A 29 10.74 -34.47 -30.92
N GLY A 30 11.50 -35.36 -30.27
CA GLY A 30 11.69 -35.39 -28.82
C GLY A 30 12.36 -34.14 -28.26
N GLU A 31 13.38 -33.61 -28.93
CA GLU A 31 14.05 -32.36 -28.55
C GLU A 31 13.14 -31.13 -28.66
N ILE A 32 12.29 -31.08 -29.71
CA ILE A 32 11.28 -30.04 -29.90
C ILE A 32 10.19 -30.15 -28.81
N GLY A 33 9.74 -31.37 -28.50
CA GLY A 33 8.79 -31.63 -27.41
C GLY A 33 9.32 -31.22 -26.02
N GLN A 34 10.60 -31.46 -25.74
CA GLN A 34 11.25 -31.00 -24.51
C GLN A 34 11.38 -29.47 -24.44
N ALA A 35 11.66 -28.80 -25.55
CA ALA A 35 11.71 -27.33 -25.60
C ALA A 35 10.33 -26.70 -25.37
N ILE A 36 9.27 -27.28 -25.96
CA ILE A 36 7.89 -26.81 -25.81
C ILE A 36 7.41 -27.01 -24.37
N SER A 37 7.65 -28.18 -23.78
CA SER A 37 7.27 -28.47 -22.38
C SER A 37 8.03 -27.62 -21.36
N ALA A 38 9.32 -27.34 -21.61
CA ALA A 38 10.10 -26.42 -20.80
C ALA A 38 9.53 -24.99 -20.83
N LEU A 39 9.13 -24.50 -22.02
CA LEU A 39 8.48 -23.19 -22.15
C LEU A 39 7.12 -23.15 -21.46
N GLY A 40 6.30 -24.20 -21.62
CA GLY A 40 5.01 -24.33 -20.94
C GLY A 40 5.12 -24.31 -19.42
N THR A 41 6.14 -24.95 -18.86
CA THR A 41 6.41 -24.94 -17.41
C THR A 41 6.75 -23.53 -16.92
N VAL A 42 7.59 -22.79 -17.66
CA VAL A 42 7.94 -21.40 -17.30
C VAL A 42 6.72 -20.49 -17.36
N ILE A 43 5.89 -20.62 -18.39
CA ILE A 43 4.66 -19.82 -18.55
C ILE A 43 3.67 -20.14 -17.42
N SER A 44 3.49 -21.42 -17.09
CA SER A 44 2.60 -21.87 -16.00
C SER A 44 3.07 -21.36 -14.64
N ALA A 45 4.38 -21.41 -14.38
CA ALA A 45 4.97 -20.88 -13.15
C ALA A 45 4.77 -19.35 -13.04
N LEU A 46 4.94 -18.61 -14.14
CA LEU A 46 4.67 -17.17 -14.17
C LEU A 46 3.18 -16.85 -13.95
N ALA A 47 2.27 -17.63 -14.54
CA ALA A 47 0.84 -17.48 -14.34
C ALA A 47 0.46 -17.69 -12.87
N LEU A 48 0.98 -18.73 -12.21
CA LEU A 48 0.75 -19.00 -10.78
C LEU A 48 1.29 -17.87 -9.89
N LEU A 49 2.46 -17.31 -10.19
CA LEU A 49 2.99 -16.14 -9.49
C LEU A 49 2.07 -14.92 -9.65
N GLY A 50 1.52 -14.72 -10.86
CA GLY A 50 0.52 -13.69 -11.12
C GLY A 50 -0.74 -13.87 -10.26
N VAL A 51 -1.27 -15.09 -10.20
CA VAL A 51 -2.46 -15.43 -9.39
C VAL A 51 -2.18 -15.23 -7.89
N MET A 52 -1.05 -15.72 -7.37
CA MET A 52 -0.66 -15.52 -5.97
C MET A 52 -0.57 -14.03 -5.61
N ARG A 53 0.06 -13.23 -6.47
CA ARG A 53 0.18 -11.78 -6.25
C ARG A 53 -1.17 -11.09 -6.30
N SER A 54 -2.06 -11.52 -7.21
CA SER A 54 -3.43 -11.03 -7.31
C SER A 54 -4.22 -11.33 -6.03
N LEU A 55 -4.15 -12.56 -5.52
CA LEU A 55 -4.81 -12.96 -4.27
C LEU A 55 -4.31 -12.16 -3.06
N GLN A 56 -3.00 -11.91 -2.96
CA GLN A 56 -2.45 -11.06 -1.90
C GLN A 56 -2.96 -9.62 -1.97
N PHE A 57 -3.10 -9.09 -3.19
CA PHE A 57 -3.67 -7.76 -3.40
C PHE A 57 -5.17 -7.73 -3.04
N GLN A 58 -5.92 -8.74 -3.46
CA GLN A 58 -7.34 -8.90 -3.14
C GLN A 58 -7.57 -9.01 -1.64
N GLN A 59 -6.80 -9.82 -0.91
CA GLN A 59 -6.93 -9.94 0.55
C GLN A 59 -6.75 -8.60 1.27
N ARG A 60 -5.80 -7.77 0.82
CA ARG A 60 -5.62 -6.43 1.39
C ARG A 60 -6.79 -5.51 1.08
N GLN A 61 -7.32 -5.60 -0.13
CA GLN A 61 -8.48 -4.82 -0.55
C GLN A 61 -9.75 -5.25 0.19
N THR A 62 -9.94 -6.55 0.42
CA THR A 62 -11.07 -7.09 1.20
C THR A 62 -11.05 -6.58 2.64
N ARG A 63 -9.88 -6.62 3.32
CA ARG A 63 -9.77 -6.09 4.68
C ARG A 63 -10.09 -4.59 4.77
N ALA A 64 -9.59 -3.80 3.81
CA ALA A 64 -9.91 -2.38 3.75
C ALA A 64 -11.42 -2.15 3.51
N SER A 65 -12.04 -2.95 2.63
CA SER A 65 -13.48 -2.89 2.38
C SER A 65 -14.31 -3.28 3.60
N GLU A 66 -13.89 -4.29 4.36
CA GLU A 66 -14.56 -4.71 5.60
C GLU A 66 -14.52 -3.58 6.65
N GLU A 67 -13.37 -2.94 6.83
CA GLU A 67 -13.22 -1.79 7.74
C GLU A 67 -14.12 -0.60 7.32
N GLU A 68 -14.22 -0.32 6.02
CA GLU A 68 -15.11 0.72 5.49
C GLU A 68 -16.59 0.39 5.73
N VAL A 69 -17.00 -0.87 5.57
CA VAL A 69 -18.37 -1.33 5.84
C VAL A 69 -18.73 -1.17 7.32
N VAL A 70 -17.84 -1.57 8.24
CA VAL A 70 -18.06 -1.40 9.68
C VAL A 70 -18.17 0.09 10.05
N ARG A 71 -17.33 0.94 9.46
CA ARG A 71 -17.40 2.40 9.66
C ARG A 71 -18.70 3.00 9.12
N ALA A 72 -19.15 2.57 7.96
CA ALA A 72 -20.41 3.01 7.37
C ALA A 72 -21.60 2.62 8.27
N MET A 73 -21.66 1.36 8.70
CA MET A 73 -22.71 0.88 9.61
C MET A 73 -22.74 1.65 10.92
N ARG A 74 -21.57 1.97 11.50
CA ARG A 74 -21.50 2.82 12.71
C ARG A 74 -22.10 4.20 12.46
N ASN A 75 -21.80 4.82 11.31
CA ASN A 75 -22.35 6.14 10.97
C ASN A 75 -23.87 6.08 10.77
N ASP A 76 -24.39 5.04 10.12
CA ASP A 76 -25.83 4.85 9.94
C ASP A 76 -26.55 4.70 11.30
N LEU A 77 -26.01 3.89 12.21
CA LEU A 77 -26.56 3.76 13.55
C LEU A 77 -26.47 5.07 14.35
N MET A 78 -25.40 5.85 14.15
CA MET A 78 -25.27 7.16 14.79
C MET A 78 -26.29 8.17 14.24
N LEU A 79 -26.57 8.15 12.93
CA LEU A 79 -27.63 8.98 12.33
C LEU A 79 -29.00 8.66 12.94
N VAL A 80 -29.33 7.38 13.10
CA VAL A 80 -30.57 6.96 13.79
C VAL A 80 -30.63 7.47 15.23
N ALA A 81 -29.50 7.48 15.94
CA ALA A 81 -29.41 8.01 17.30
C ALA A 81 -29.52 9.53 17.36
N LEU A 82 -29.04 10.25 16.33
CA LEU A 82 -29.21 11.71 16.21
C LEU A 82 -30.67 12.09 15.92
N GLU A 83 -31.38 11.30 15.11
CA GLU A 83 -32.82 11.47 14.86
C GLU A 83 -33.67 11.17 16.10
N ASN A 84 -33.17 10.30 16.99
CA ASN A 84 -33.85 9.88 18.21
C ASN A 84 -32.93 10.07 19.42
N PRO A 85 -32.82 11.29 19.99
CA PRO A 85 -31.82 11.62 21.01
C PRO A 85 -31.87 10.74 22.27
N GLY A 86 -33.00 10.06 22.53
CA GLY A 86 -33.13 9.08 23.61
C GLY A 86 -32.21 7.85 23.47
N PHE A 87 -31.66 7.59 22.27
CA PHE A 87 -30.68 6.52 22.06
C PHE A 87 -29.24 6.94 22.33
N LEU A 88 -28.93 8.24 22.39
CA LEU A 88 -27.56 8.72 22.61
C LEU A 88 -26.95 8.21 23.94
N PRO A 89 -27.66 8.18 25.09
CA PRO A 89 -27.10 7.60 26.31
C PRO A 89 -26.63 6.15 26.17
N LEU A 90 -27.23 5.36 25.26
CA LEU A 90 -26.83 3.97 25.01
C LEU A 90 -25.46 3.84 24.34
N TRP A 91 -24.98 4.92 23.71
CA TRP A 91 -23.65 5.01 23.12
C TRP A 91 -22.55 5.37 24.13
N GLY A 92 -22.89 5.49 25.42
CA GLY A 92 -21.94 5.81 26.48
C GLY A 92 -21.67 7.31 26.67
N PHE A 93 -22.48 8.19 26.06
CA PHE A 93 -22.46 9.61 26.41
C PHE A 93 -22.86 9.79 27.88
N ARG A 94 -22.20 10.72 28.58
CA ARG A 94 -22.45 10.96 30.01
C ARG A 94 -23.89 11.42 30.21
N SER A 95 -24.60 10.80 31.14
CA SER A 95 -25.97 11.16 31.50
C SER A 95 -26.12 12.57 32.08
N SER A 96 -25.02 13.22 32.46
CA SER A 96 -25.00 14.62 32.90
C SER A 96 -25.16 15.62 31.77
N LEU A 97 -24.91 15.22 30.52
CA LEU A 97 -25.09 16.09 29.35
C LEU A 97 -26.58 16.20 28.99
N SER A 98 -27.00 17.37 28.56
CA SER A 98 -28.30 17.55 27.92
C SER A 98 -28.35 16.79 26.59
N ALA A 99 -29.56 16.48 26.11
CA ALA A 99 -29.74 15.81 24.81
C ALA A 99 -29.11 16.61 23.65
N GLY A 100 -29.12 17.94 23.73
CA GLY A 100 -28.48 18.82 22.74
C GLY A 100 -26.96 18.68 22.73
N GLU A 101 -26.33 18.69 23.91
CA GLU A 101 -24.88 18.51 24.05
C GLU A 101 -24.43 17.11 23.59
N MET A 102 -25.18 16.06 23.95
CA MET A 102 -24.92 14.71 23.44
C MET A 102 -24.98 14.67 21.91
N THR A 103 -25.98 15.34 21.31
CA THR A 103 -26.12 15.43 19.85
C THR A 103 -24.93 16.14 19.21
N GLN A 104 -24.46 17.22 19.82
CA GLN A 104 -23.27 17.95 19.36
C GLN A 104 -22.00 17.09 19.47
N HIS A 105 -21.79 16.39 20.58
CA HIS A 105 -20.64 15.49 20.76
C HIS A 105 -20.68 14.33 19.75
N ALA A 106 -21.84 13.73 19.52
CA ALA A 106 -22.04 12.69 18.52
C ALA A 106 -21.68 13.19 17.11
N TYR A 107 -22.18 14.37 16.74
CA TYR A 107 -21.87 14.99 15.46
C TYR A 107 -20.37 15.31 15.31
N LEU A 108 -19.73 15.85 16.35
CA LEU A 108 -18.29 16.10 16.36
C LEU A 108 -17.48 14.79 16.21
N GLY A 109 -17.93 13.70 16.84
CA GLY A 109 -17.36 12.37 16.62
C GLY A 109 -17.38 11.95 15.15
N MET A 110 -18.49 12.22 14.44
CA MET A 110 -18.58 11.95 13.00
C MET A 110 -17.64 12.84 12.19
N VAL A 111 -17.53 14.13 12.52
CA VAL A 111 -16.63 15.08 11.84
C VAL A 111 -15.16 14.68 12.00
N PHE A 112 -14.72 14.34 13.21
CA PHE A 112 -13.34 13.87 13.44
C PHE A 112 -13.08 12.52 12.75
N GLY A 113 -14.06 11.61 12.75
CA GLY A 113 -13.97 10.36 11.98
C GLY A 113 -13.85 10.60 10.46
N TYR A 114 -14.51 11.63 9.93
CA TYR A 114 -14.33 12.08 8.55
C TYR A 114 -12.90 12.59 8.30
N PHE A 115 -12.35 13.44 9.17
CA PHE A 115 -10.97 13.93 9.02
C PHE A 115 -9.95 12.80 9.04
N GLU A 116 -10.08 11.86 9.97
CA GLU A 116 -9.23 10.67 10.05
C GLU A 116 -9.28 9.87 8.74
N SER A 117 -10.47 9.61 8.21
CA SER A 117 -10.67 8.90 6.94
C SER A 117 -10.10 9.66 5.74
N ALA A 118 -10.27 10.97 5.70
CA ALA A 118 -9.76 11.82 4.64
C ALA A 118 -8.23 11.86 4.62
N LEU A 119 -7.60 11.95 5.79
CA LEU A 119 -6.14 11.84 5.95
C LEU A 119 -5.63 10.46 5.52
N ARG A 120 -6.29 9.39 5.97
CA ARG A 120 -5.92 8.00 5.65
C ARG A 120 -5.90 7.73 4.15
N ASN A 121 -6.91 8.24 3.46
CA ASN A 121 -7.07 8.07 2.03
C ASN A 121 -6.29 9.11 1.21
N GLY A 122 -5.56 10.02 1.87
CA GLY A 122 -4.80 11.11 1.21
C GLY A 122 -5.69 12.10 0.46
N ARG A 123 -6.98 12.18 0.83
CA ARG A 123 -7.94 13.15 0.26
C ARG A 123 -7.88 14.52 0.94
N MET A 124 -7.25 14.58 2.11
CA MET A 124 -7.02 15.80 2.88
C MET A 124 -5.55 15.91 3.25
N ALA A 125 -4.97 17.09 3.07
CA ALA A 125 -3.60 17.38 3.51
C ALA A 125 -3.58 17.88 4.96
N GLU A 126 -2.46 17.72 5.67
CA GLU A 126 -2.32 18.19 7.06
C GLU A 126 -2.53 19.70 7.19
N LEU A 127 -2.04 20.50 6.23
CA LEU A 127 -2.23 21.95 6.21
C LEU A 127 -3.70 22.35 6.07
N GLU A 128 -4.48 21.57 5.33
CA GLU A 128 -5.92 21.79 5.19
C GLU A 128 -6.63 21.50 6.52
N LEU A 129 -6.28 20.38 7.17
CA LEU A 129 -6.80 20.03 8.48
C LEU A 129 -6.45 21.07 9.56
N GLU A 130 -5.21 21.59 9.57
CA GLU A 130 -4.77 22.65 10.47
C GLU A 130 -5.69 23.89 10.37
N ARG A 131 -6.06 24.29 9.15
CA ARG A 131 -6.98 25.42 8.94
C ARG A 131 -8.38 25.14 9.45
N MET A 132 -8.91 23.94 9.22
CA MET A 132 -10.25 23.56 9.71
C MET A 132 -10.28 23.54 11.23
N LEU A 133 -9.30 22.88 11.85
CA LEU A 133 -9.21 22.76 13.31
C LEU A 133 -8.95 24.11 13.99
N SER A 134 -8.17 25.01 13.39
CA SER A 134 -7.94 26.35 13.95
C SER A 134 -9.22 27.14 14.19
N ASN A 135 -10.25 26.96 13.36
CA ASN A 135 -11.54 27.61 13.56
C ASN A 135 -12.42 26.82 14.51
N MET A 136 -12.42 25.49 14.41
CA MET A 136 -13.25 24.64 15.26
C MET A 136 -12.90 24.74 16.75
N PHE A 137 -11.60 24.75 17.09
CA PHE A 137 -11.15 24.80 18.49
C PHE A 137 -11.45 26.14 19.20
N ARG A 138 -11.92 27.17 18.48
CA ARG A 138 -12.45 28.39 19.10
C ARG A 138 -13.77 28.14 19.82
N MET A 139 -14.51 27.09 19.45
CA MET A 139 -15.77 26.74 20.08
C MET A 139 -15.55 25.86 21.31
N ASP A 140 -16.21 26.19 22.41
CA ASP A 140 -16.07 25.51 23.71
C ASP A 140 -16.45 24.03 23.61
N VAL A 141 -17.57 23.73 22.94
CA VAL A 141 -18.06 22.37 22.69
C VAL A 141 -17.02 21.47 21.99
N VAL A 142 -16.19 22.03 21.10
CA VAL A 142 -15.12 21.26 20.43
C VAL A 142 -13.99 20.94 21.39
N ARG A 143 -13.67 21.87 22.28
CA ARG A 143 -12.62 21.67 23.31
C ARG A 143 -13.04 20.62 24.32
N GLU A 144 -14.29 20.69 24.78
CA GLU A 144 -14.89 19.70 25.69
C GLU A 144 -14.94 18.31 25.05
N PHE A 145 -15.45 18.22 23.82
CA PHE A 145 -15.41 16.98 23.05
C PHE A 145 -13.98 16.42 22.93
N TRP A 146 -13.01 17.27 22.58
CA TRP A 146 -11.62 16.83 22.39
C TRP A 146 -11.02 16.29 23.70
N MET A 147 -11.29 16.93 24.83
CA MET A 147 -10.84 16.48 26.14
C MET A 147 -11.28 15.05 26.47
N GLU A 148 -12.49 14.68 26.04
CA GLU A 148 -13.07 13.36 26.26
C GLU A 148 -12.57 12.33 25.23
N ALA A 149 -12.50 12.73 23.96
CA ALA A 149 -12.27 11.81 22.85
C ALA A 149 -10.79 11.61 22.50
N ARG A 150 -9.88 12.51 22.91
CA ARG A 150 -8.48 12.54 22.46
C ARG A 150 -7.74 11.21 22.61
N MET A 151 -8.00 10.47 23.70
CA MET A 151 -7.30 9.20 23.98
C MET A 151 -7.59 8.15 22.90
N VAL A 152 -8.81 8.13 22.35
CA VAL A 152 -9.19 7.22 21.26
C VAL A 152 -8.28 7.41 20.04
N TYR A 153 -7.92 8.65 19.73
CA TYR A 153 -7.08 8.96 18.57
C TYR A 153 -5.58 8.80 18.87
N ILE A 154 -5.15 9.18 20.07
CA ILE A 154 -3.74 9.07 20.51
C ILE A 154 -3.33 7.60 20.59
N GLU A 155 -4.21 6.72 21.08
CA GLU A 155 -3.92 5.31 21.31
C GLU A 155 -4.35 4.39 20.16
N SER A 156 -4.93 4.95 19.07
CA SER A 156 -5.51 4.19 17.96
C SER A 156 -4.53 3.25 17.24
N GLY A 157 -3.22 3.50 17.30
CA GLY A 157 -2.19 2.77 16.53
C GLY A 157 -2.21 3.05 15.02
N ASP A 158 -3.24 3.71 14.49
CA ASP A 158 -3.35 4.14 13.10
C ASP A 158 -2.60 5.46 12.86
N ALA A 159 -1.78 5.51 11.82
CA ALA A 159 -0.94 6.67 11.54
C ALA A 159 -1.76 7.95 11.26
N SER A 160 -2.92 7.81 10.64
CA SER A 160 -3.80 8.95 10.32
C SER A 160 -4.53 9.47 11.55
N ALA A 161 -5.00 8.57 12.42
CA ALA A 161 -5.55 8.95 13.72
C ALA A 161 -4.52 9.67 14.61
N VAL A 162 -3.28 9.16 14.66
CA VAL A 162 -2.19 9.80 15.42
C VAL A 162 -1.81 11.16 14.82
N SER A 163 -1.81 11.29 13.49
CA SER A 163 -1.54 12.60 12.86
C SER A 163 -2.63 13.62 13.16
N LEU A 164 -3.91 13.22 13.05
CA LEU A 164 -5.06 14.03 13.47
C LEU A 164 -4.92 14.47 14.92
N ALA A 165 -4.63 13.54 15.83
CA ALA A 165 -4.48 13.83 17.25
C ALA A 165 -3.37 14.83 17.54
N ARG A 166 -2.21 14.66 16.90
CA ARG A 166 -1.08 15.60 17.05
C ARG A 166 -1.45 17.03 16.61
N ILE A 167 -2.20 17.17 15.52
CA ILE A 167 -2.61 18.50 15.02
C ILE A 167 -3.69 19.10 15.93
N ALA A 168 -4.71 18.32 16.27
CA ALA A 168 -5.79 18.74 17.17
C ALA A 168 -5.27 19.15 18.55
N GLU A 169 -4.34 18.37 19.12
CA GLU A 169 -3.73 18.66 20.43
C GLU A 169 -2.90 19.95 20.42
N ARG A 170 -2.30 20.31 19.29
CA ARG A 170 -1.60 21.60 19.14
C ARG A 170 -2.59 22.76 19.22
N HIS A 171 -3.70 22.67 18.48
CA HIS A 171 -4.73 23.72 18.51
C HIS A 171 -5.44 23.81 19.86
N TYR A 172 -5.72 22.68 20.50
CA TYR A 172 -6.27 22.63 21.84
C TYR A 172 -5.37 23.36 22.85
N ARG A 173 -4.07 23.06 22.87
CA ARG A 173 -3.11 23.71 23.77
C ARG A 173 -2.94 25.19 23.48
N ASN A 174 -2.81 25.58 22.23
CA ASN A 174 -2.66 27.00 21.86
C ASN A 174 -3.85 27.84 22.35
N VAL A 175 -5.08 27.32 22.25
CA VAL A 175 -6.26 28.04 22.75
C VAL A 175 -6.28 28.08 24.28
N ALA A 176 -5.89 26.99 24.95
CA ALA A 176 -5.80 26.96 26.41
C ALA A 176 -4.75 27.94 26.95
N GLU A 177 -3.58 28.01 26.32
CA GLU A 177 -2.51 28.95 26.68
C GLU A 177 -2.95 30.41 26.48
N LEU A 178 -3.63 30.72 25.37
CA LEU A 178 -4.18 32.06 25.13
C LEU A 178 -5.23 32.45 26.18
N ALA A 179 -6.11 31.52 26.56
CA ALA A 179 -7.11 31.76 27.60
C ALA A 179 -6.46 32.01 28.97
N GLU A 180 -5.36 31.31 29.29
CA GLU A 180 -4.59 31.52 30.53
C GLU A 180 -3.90 32.90 30.55
N ILE A 181 -3.36 33.34 29.41
CA ILE A 181 -2.76 34.69 29.27
C ILE A 181 -3.83 35.78 29.46
N GLU A 182 -5.02 35.60 28.89
CA GLU A 182 -6.14 36.56 29.03
C GLU A 182 -6.72 36.59 30.44
N ALA A 183 -6.75 35.43 31.13
CA ALA A 183 -7.23 35.32 32.51
C ALA A 183 -6.22 35.84 33.56
N SER A 184 -4.97 36.09 33.17
CA SER A 184 -3.94 36.57 34.07
C SER A 184 -4.22 38.02 34.52
N PRO A 185 -4.24 38.31 35.84
CA PRO A 185 -4.54 39.64 36.37
C PRO A 185 -3.45 40.69 36.03
N VAL A 186 -2.33 40.27 35.45
CA VAL A 186 -1.21 41.13 35.04
C VAL A 186 -1.47 41.81 33.68
N GLY A 187 -2.56 41.46 32.98
CA GLY A 187 -2.81 41.90 31.61
C GLY A 187 -1.83 41.26 30.63
N PRO A 188 -2.08 41.33 29.31
CA PRO A 188 -1.19 40.73 28.34
C PRO A 188 0.18 41.41 28.47
N VAL A 189 1.18 40.69 28.98
CA VAL A 189 2.57 41.05 28.79
C VAL A 189 2.81 40.93 27.29
N ARG A 190 2.52 42.00 26.54
CA ARG A 190 3.03 42.13 25.18
C ARG A 190 4.54 42.01 25.36
N PRO A 191 5.20 40.94 24.86
CA PRO A 191 6.64 41.04 24.72
C PRO A 191 6.90 42.33 23.93
N PRO A 192 7.89 43.15 24.31
CA PRO A 192 8.29 44.23 23.44
C PRO A 192 8.50 43.59 22.07
N ILE A 193 7.86 44.15 21.05
CA ILE A 193 8.18 43.82 19.67
C ILE A 193 9.63 44.30 19.51
N SER A 194 10.58 43.48 19.93
CA SER A 194 11.98 43.66 19.59
C SER A 194 12.00 43.55 18.08
N ALA A 195 12.44 44.64 17.46
CA ALA A 195 12.54 44.87 16.03
C ALA A 195 13.59 43.97 15.34
N ASP A 196 13.82 42.78 15.90
CA ASP A 196 14.89 41.85 15.53
C ASP A 196 14.31 40.55 14.94
N LEU A 197 13.06 40.58 14.46
CA LEU A 197 12.61 39.61 13.45
C LEU A 197 13.26 40.01 12.12
N GLU A 198 14.56 39.75 12.04
CA GLU A 198 15.29 39.59 10.80
C GLU A 198 14.54 38.52 10.01
N PHE A 199 13.82 38.96 8.98
CA PHE A 199 13.21 38.10 7.96
C PHE A 199 14.34 37.51 7.11
N ASP A 200 15.20 36.73 7.74
CA ASP A 200 16.27 36.03 7.06
C ASP A 200 15.62 34.85 6.35
N THR A 201 15.32 35.09 5.07
CA THR A 201 15.00 34.11 4.03
C THR A 201 14.28 32.85 4.51
N LEU A 202 12.94 32.94 4.60
CA LEU A 202 12.08 31.76 4.54
C LEU A 202 12.51 30.91 3.33
N ASP A 203 13.17 29.78 3.60
CA ASP A 203 13.59 28.81 2.61
C ASP A 203 12.34 28.14 2.02
N VAL A 204 11.76 28.81 1.01
CA VAL A 204 10.57 28.35 0.27
C VAL A 204 10.85 27.03 -0.46
N ALA A 205 12.11 26.64 -0.63
CA ALA A 205 12.47 25.37 -1.26
C ALA A 205 12.11 24.14 -0.40
N GLY A 206 11.93 24.31 0.92
CA GLY A 206 11.49 23.25 1.84
C GLY A 206 9.98 23.00 1.87
N LEU A 207 9.17 23.90 1.29
CA LEU A 207 7.70 23.84 1.31
C LEU A 207 7.07 23.08 0.14
N LEU A 208 7.88 22.59 -0.80
CA LEU A 208 7.37 21.71 -1.85
C LEU A 208 7.23 20.27 -1.32
N PRO A 209 6.08 19.60 -1.55
CA PRO A 209 5.89 18.21 -1.15
C PRO A 209 6.94 17.34 -1.84
N VAL A 210 7.82 16.71 -1.06
CA VAL A 210 8.80 15.75 -1.57
C VAL A 210 8.03 14.59 -2.25
N PRO A 211 8.20 14.35 -3.56
CA PRO A 211 7.48 13.31 -4.27
C PRO A 211 7.73 11.95 -3.61
N GLY A 212 6.64 11.31 -3.19
CA GLY A 212 6.62 10.27 -2.17
C GLY A 212 7.60 9.10 -2.37
N LYS A 213 8.23 8.72 -1.25
CA LYS A 213 9.06 7.50 -1.07
C LYS A 213 8.37 6.20 -1.52
N ARG A 214 7.04 6.17 -1.71
CA ARG A 214 6.28 5.02 -2.24
C ARG A 214 6.59 4.70 -3.71
N ARG A 215 6.80 5.70 -4.58
CA ARG A 215 7.13 5.45 -6.01
C ARG A 215 8.52 4.83 -6.21
N ARG A 216 9.49 5.18 -5.35
CA ARG A 216 10.86 4.64 -5.42
C ARG A 216 10.95 3.15 -5.07
N ARG A 217 10.10 2.64 -4.16
CA ARG A 217 10.11 1.20 -3.80
C ARG A 217 9.56 0.30 -4.91
N VAL A 218 8.52 0.75 -5.62
CA VAL A 218 7.93 -0.04 -6.72
C VAL A 218 8.89 -0.12 -7.92
N LEU A 219 9.52 0.99 -8.29
CA LEU A 219 10.56 1.03 -9.33
C LEU A 219 11.79 0.18 -8.98
N SER A 220 12.23 0.21 -7.71
CA SER A 220 13.32 -0.64 -7.24
C SER A 220 13.01 -2.13 -7.34
N THR A 221 11.79 -2.55 -6.99
CA THR A 221 11.40 -3.97 -7.05
C THR A 221 11.34 -4.48 -8.49
N CYS A 222 10.82 -3.66 -9.43
CA CYS A 222 10.83 -3.97 -10.85
C CYS A 222 12.26 -4.07 -11.42
N LEU A 223 13.16 -3.17 -11.02
CA LEU A 223 14.58 -3.22 -11.42
C LEU A 223 15.31 -4.45 -10.89
N HIS A 224 15.02 -4.89 -9.66
CA HIS A 224 15.60 -6.12 -9.10
C HIS A 224 15.11 -7.37 -9.84
N LEU A 225 13.82 -7.44 -10.17
CA LEU A 225 13.27 -8.56 -10.95
C LEU A 225 13.84 -8.60 -12.38
N LEU A 226 14.02 -7.43 -13.01
CA LEU A 226 14.65 -7.34 -14.34
C LEU A 226 16.13 -7.77 -14.33
N ARG A 227 16.87 -7.44 -13.26
CA ARG A 227 18.27 -7.87 -13.11
C ARG A 227 18.40 -9.37 -12.89
N ILE A 228 17.50 -9.96 -12.11
CA ILE A 228 17.51 -11.41 -11.85
C ILE A 228 17.17 -12.18 -13.15
N SER A 229 16.21 -11.70 -13.94
CA SER A 229 15.87 -12.36 -15.22
C SER A 229 16.98 -12.27 -16.26
N ILE A 230 17.65 -11.12 -16.39
CA ILE A 230 18.82 -10.96 -17.28
C ILE A 230 19.98 -11.87 -16.83
N TRP A 231 20.24 -11.97 -15.52
CA TRP A 231 21.29 -12.83 -14.99
C TRP A 231 21.00 -14.33 -15.21
N LEU A 232 19.75 -14.76 -15.04
CA LEU A 232 19.35 -16.15 -15.32
C LEU A 232 19.47 -16.47 -16.82
N ALA A 233 19.07 -15.56 -17.70
CA ALA A 233 19.17 -15.74 -19.15
C ALA A 233 20.63 -15.84 -19.63
N THR A 234 21.51 -14.97 -19.12
CA THR A 234 22.95 -14.99 -19.45
C THR A 234 23.64 -16.23 -18.90
N ARG A 235 23.32 -16.66 -17.67
CA ARG A 235 23.88 -17.88 -17.08
C ARG A 235 23.43 -19.14 -17.81
N ALA A 236 22.18 -19.19 -18.28
CA ALA A 236 21.68 -20.28 -19.11
C ALA A 236 22.41 -20.36 -20.46
N ARG A 237 22.68 -19.20 -21.09
CA ARG A 237 23.40 -19.12 -22.37
C ARG A 237 24.85 -19.61 -22.26
N VAL A 238 25.58 -19.18 -21.21
CA VAL A 238 26.97 -19.62 -20.96
C VAL A 238 27.05 -21.12 -20.66
N ARG A 239 26.07 -21.69 -19.94
CA ARG A 239 26.00 -23.14 -19.71
C ARG A 239 25.74 -23.92 -21.00
N ARG A 240 24.97 -23.36 -21.94
CA ARG A 240 24.68 -23.98 -23.24
C ARG A 240 25.91 -23.97 -24.14
N ASP A 241 26.68 -22.89 -24.17
CA ASP A 241 27.91 -22.79 -24.95
C ASP A 241 29.03 -23.70 -24.41
N ARG A 242 29.12 -23.88 -23.08
CA ARG A 242 30.06 -24.85 -22.49
C ARG A 242 29.75 -26.30 -22.84
N ARG A 243 28.48 -26.65 -23.11
CA ARG A 243 28.09 -27.99 -23.57
C ARG A 243 28.29 -28.20 -25.08
N ARG A 244 28.50 -27.13 -25.86
CA ARG A 244 28.68 -27.18 -27.32
C ARG A 244 30.15 -27.10 -27.77
N ARG A 245 31.13 -27.05 -26.87
CA ARG A 245 32.54 -27.25 -27.24
C ARG A 245 32.86 -28.75 -27.24
N PRO A 246 32.90 -29.42 -28.40
CA PRO A 246 33.47 -30.76 -28.47
C PRO A 246 34.97 -30.68 -28.14
N SER A 247 35.42 -31.63 -27.34
CA SER A 247 36.81 -31.87 -26.99
C SER A 247 37.62 -32.11 -28.27
N ARG A 248 38.20 -31.05 -28.83
CA ARG A 248 39.31 -31.17 -29.79
C ARG A 248 40.58 -31.36 -28.97
N GLU A 249 40.89 -32.61 -28.66
CA GLU A 249 42.24 -33.04 -28.30
C GLU A 249 42.28 -34.56 -28.46
N GLY A 250 43.05 -35.00 -29.45
CA GLY A 250 43.14 -36.39 -29.87
C GLY A 250 43.79 -36.54 -31.23
N SER A 251 44.97 -35.94 -31.43
CA SER A 251 46.02 -36.33 -32.39
C SER A 251 47.32 -35.63 -32.03
#